data_AF-A0A8S3B869-F1
#
_entry.id   AF-A0A8S3B869-F1
#
_cell.length_a   1.000
_cell.length_b   1.000
_cell.length_c   1.000
_cell.angle_alpha   90.00
_cell.angle_beta   90.00
_cell.angle_gamma   90.00
#
_symmetry.space_group_name_H-M   'P 1'
#
loop_
_entity.id
_entity.type
_entity.pdbx_description
1 polymer ?
#
loop_
_entity_poly.entity_id
_entity_poly.type
_entity_poly.pdbx_seq_one_letter_code
_entity_poly.pdbx_strand_id
1 'polypeptide(L)' 'MLSQEEALDSLMTFLHVHSYRKVKGISIDTIKKLASIILKDNVFAYGKKNYKQTTGGA' A
#
# COMPACT_ATOMS: atom_id res chain seq x y z
N MET A 1 14.06 9.15 6.08
CA MET A 1 13.00 8.92 5.06
C MET A 1 12.14 7.79 5.59
N LEU A 2 10.82 7.93 5.64
CA LEU A 2 9.95 6.84 6.12
C LEU A 2 10.08 5.66 5.16
N SER A 3 10.15 4.45 5.72
CA SER A 3 9.99 3.22 4.95
C SER A 3 8.58 3.16 4.36
N GLN A 4 8.40 2.36 3.30
CA GLN A 4 7.09 2.20 2.68
C GLN A 4 6.06 1.60 3.65
N GLU A 5 6.50 0.75 4.59
CA GLU A 5 5.63 0.22 5.67
C GLU A 5 5.21 1.33 6.65
N GLU A 6 6.15 2.16 7.12
CA GLU A 6 5.82 3.27 8.03
C GLU A 6 4.91 4.32 7.36
N ALA A 7 5.08 4.56 6.06
CA ALA A 7 4.19 5.42 5.29
C ALA A 7 2.77 4.84 5.19
N LEU A 8 2.64 3.52 4.97
CA LEU A 8 1.36 2.83 4.92
C LEU A 8 0.65 2.90 6.28
N ASP A 9 1.35 2.62 7.38
CA ASP A 9 0.78 2.69 8.72
C ASP A 9 0.37 4.12 9.11
N SER A 10 1.14 5.12 8.70
CA SER A 10 0.80 6.54 8.89
C SER A 10 -0.50 6.91 8.16
N LEU A 11 -0.67 6.45 6.91
CA LEU A 11 -1.90 6.67 6.15
C LEU A 11 -3.11 5.99 6.81
N MET A 12 -2.95 4.74 7.26
CA MET A 12 -4.04 4.00 7.93
C MET A 12 -4.46 4.70 9.22
N THR A 13 -3.49 5.19 9.99
CA THR A 13 -3.72 5.95 11.23
C THR A 13 -4.47 7.25 10.95
N PHE A 14 -4.04 8.02 9.94
CA PHE A 14 -4.71 9.25 9.52
C PHE A 14 -6.19 8.99 9.16
N LEU A 15 -6.44 7.98 8.32
CA LEU A 15 -7.80 7.64 7.90
C LEU A 15 -8.67 7.22 9.09
N HIS A 16 -8.12 6.45 10.04
CA HIS A 16 -8.82 6.05 11.25
C HIS A 16 -9.16 7.24 12.15
N VAL A 17 -8.22 8.16 12.37
CA VAL A 17 -8.44 9.39 13.17
C VAL A 17 -9.57 10.24 12.58
N HIS A 18 -9.66 10.31 11.25
CA HIS A 18 -10.73 11.03 10.56
C HIS A 18 -12.00 10.21 10.34
N SER A 19 -12.17 9.08 11.05
CA SER A 19 -13.36 8.21 10.99
C SER A 19 -13.69 7.66 9.60
N TYR A 20 -12.73 7.67 8.67
CA TYR A 20 -12.87 6.91 7.44
C TYR A 20 -12.78 5.42 7.81
N ARG A 21 -13.75 4.63 7.35
CA ARG A 21 -13.73 3.16 7.48
C ARG A 21 -13.50 2.46 6.15
N LYS A 22 -13.74 3.19 5.05
CA LYS A 22 -13.67 2.69 3.68
C LYS A 22 -13.16 3.79 2.74
N VAL A 23 -12.42 3.40 1.71
CA VAL A 23 -12.05 4.25 0.58
C VAL A 23 -12.66 3.62 -0.67
N LYS A 24 -13.49 4.37 -1.40
CA LYS A 24 -14.23 3.87 -2.58
C LYS A 24 -14.96 2.53 -2.32
N GLY A 25 -15.52 2.36 -1.12
CA GLY A 25 -16.25 1.15 -0.73
C GLY A 25 -15.39 -0.01 -0.20
N ILE A 26 -14.06 0.07 -0.29
CA ILE A 26 -13.12 -0.95 0.19
C ILE A 26 -12.71 -0.61 1.63
N SER A 27 -12.75 -1.58 2.55
CA SER A 27 -12.32 -1.37 3.94
C SER A 27 -10.83 -1.04 4.02
N ILE A 28 -10.48 -0.20 4.99
CA ILE A 28 -9.10 0.20 5.27
C ILE A 28 -8.22 -1.03 5.55
N ASP A 29 -8.72 -2.02 6.30
CA ASP A 29 -7.99 -3.27 6.56
C ASP A 29 -7.68 -4.06 5.28
N THR A 30 -8.61 -4.08 4.33
CA THR A 30 -8.40 -4.73 3.03
C THR A 30 -7.33 -3.99 2.22
N ILE A 31 -7.38 -2.65 2.22
CA ILE A 31 -6.35 -1.82 1.55
C ILE A 31 -4.98 -2.07 2.17
N LYS A 32 -4.89 -2.13 3.50
CA LYS A 32 -3.64 -2.44 4.22
C LYS A 32 -3.08 -3.80 3.81
N LYS A 33 -3.91 -4.84 3.75
CA LYS A 33 -3.49 -6.19 3.32
C LYS A 33 -2.99 -6.20 1.88
N LEU A 34 -3.73 -5.59 0.96
CA LEU A 34 -3.35 -5.52 -0.46
C LEU A 34 -2.05 -4.74 -0.67
N ALA A 35 -1.90 -3.60 0.02
CA ALA A 35 -0.67 -2.81 -0.03
C ALA A 35 0.52 -3.58 0.55
N SER A 36 0.35 -4.31 1.65
CA SER A 36 1.43 -5.14 2.23
C SER A 36 1.92 -6.22 1.26
N ILE A 37 1.03 -6.84 0.48
CA ILE A 37 1.41 -7.81 -0.58
C ILE A 37 2.27 -7.13 -1.64
N ILE A 38 1.81 -5.97 -2.14
CA ILE A 38 2.53 -5.18 -3.14
C ILE A 38 3.93 -4.78 -2.64
N LEU A 39 4.04 -4.34 -1.38
CA LEU A 39 5.31 -3.92 -0.78
C LEU A 39 6.27 -5.10 -0.55
N LYS A 40 5.77 -6.25 -0.10
CA LYS A 40 6.58 -7.45 0.15
C LYS A 40 7.07 -8.12 -1.12
N ASP A 41 6.17 -8.28 -2.09
CA ASP A 41 6.50 -8.93 -3.35
C ASP A 41 7.16 -7.96 -4.34
N ASN A 42 7.12 -6.66 -4.02
CA ASN A 42 7.57 -5.55 -4.85
C ASN A 42 6.92 -5.56 -6.24
N VAL A 43 5.64 -5.96 -6.29
CA VAL A 43 4.85 -6.12 -7.53
C VAL A 43 3.76 -5.07 -7.58
N PHE A 44 3.66 -4.33 -8.69
CA PHE A 44 2.61 -3.33 -8.91
C PHE A 44 2.06 -3.40 -10.34
N ALA A 45 0.79 -3.03 -10.50
CA ALA A 45 0.15 -2.93 -11.81
C ALA A 45 0.22 -1.48 -12.32
N TYR A 46 0.57 -1.31 -13.60
CA TYR A 46 0.50 -0.01 -14.28
C TYR A 46 -0.02 -0.21 -15.71
N GLY A 47 -1.15 0.44 -16.03
CA GLY A 47 -1.86 0.19 -17.29
C GLY A 47 -2.40 -1.24 -17.39
N LYS A 48 -2.06 -1.96 -18.47
CA LYS A 48 -2.44 -3.38 -18.70
C LYS A 48 -1.31 -4.36 -18.38
N LYS A 49 -0.28 -3.93 -17.63
CA LYS A 49 0.93 -4.74 -17.34
C LYS A 49 1.19 -4.81 -15.83
N ASN A 50 1.76 -5.93 -15.40
CA ASN A 50 2.27 -6.14 -14.04
C ASN A 50 3.79 -5.98 -14.05
N TYR A 51 4.31 -5.26 -13.08
CA TYR A 51 5.72 -4.94 -12.92
C TYR A 51 6.20 -5.51 -11.59
N LYS A 52 7.41 -6.06 -11.57
CA LYS A 52 8.10 -6.46 -10.34
C LYS A 52 9.39 -5.68 -10.26
N GLN A 53 9.53 -4.84 -9.23
CA GLN A 53 10.78 -4.13 -8.99
C GLN A 53 11.77 -5.11 -8.35
N THR A 54 12.81 -5.46 -9.10
CA THR A 54 13.95 -6.20 -8.57
C THR A 54 14.84 -5.24 -7.79
N THR A 55 15.11 -5.55 -6.53
CA THR A 55 16.18 -4.91 -5.74
C THR A 55 17.54 -5.33 -6.29
N GLY A 56 17.97 -4.66 -7.36
CA GLY A 56 19.26 -4.92 -8.01
C GLY A 56 19.49 -3.88 -9.10
N GLY A 57 20.21 -2.81 -8.76
CA GLY A 57 20.54 -1.77 -9.73
C GLY A 57 21.11 -0.47 -9.14
N ALA A 58 22.08 -0.58 -8.22
CA ALA A 58 23.27 0.27 -7.99
C ALA A 58 23.83 -0.06 -6.60
#